data_AF-A0A7C5NEZ9-F1
#
_entry.id   AF-A0A7C5NEZ9-F1
#
_cell.length_a   1.000
_cell.length_b   1.000
_cell.length_c   1.000
_cell.angle_alpha   90.00
_cell.angle_beta   90.00
_cell.angle_gamma   90.00
#
_symmetry.space_group_name_H-M   'P 1'
#
loop_
_entity.id
_entity.type
_entity.pdbx_description
1 polymer ?
#
loop_
_entity_poly.entity_id
_entity_poly.type
_entity_poly.pdbx_seq_one_letter_code
_entity_poly.pdbx_strand_id
1 'polypeptide(L)' 'MSNQQLNLATKAAWLSYIGGYTQSQVAKRLNISTAKANRLISLAHDNNLVKIFVEGDTVECVALEEQIRQKFALKSCTVV' A
#
# COMPACT_ATOMS: atom_id res chain seq x y z
N MET A 1 7.31 -18.07 -9.25
CA MET A 1 7.91 -16.79 -8.80
C MET A 1 9.21 -17.09 -8.07
N SER A 2 10.29 -16.36 -8.34
CA SER A 2 11.57 -16.61 -7.66
C SER A 2 11.55 -16.02 -6.24
N ASN A 3 12.08 -16.78 -5.27
CA ASN A 3 12.17 -16.36 -3.86
C ASN A 3 12.90 -15.01 -3.71
N GLN A 4 13.80 -14.70 -4.65
CA GLN A 4 14.54 -13.45 -4.71
C GLN A 4 13.65 -12.23 -5.05
N GLN A 5 12.62 -12.39 -5.88
CA GLN A 5 11.66 -11.32 -6.15
C GLN A 5 10.76 -11.05 -4.95
N LEU A 6 10.28 -12.10 -4.26
CA LEU A 6 9.47 -11.95 -3.05
C LEU A 6 10.27 -11.25 -1.95
N ASN A 7 11.54 -11.61 -1.75
CA ASN A 7 12.42 -10.91 -0.80
C ASN A 7 12.61 -9.42 -1.16
N LEU A 8 12.74 -9.10 -2.44
CA LEU A 8 12.87 -7.71 -2.90
C LEU A 8 11.56 -6.92 -2.68
N ALA A 9 10.42 -7.57 -2.90
CA ALA A 9 9.08 -7.02 -2.64
C ALA A 9 8.86 -6.74 -1.15
N THR A 10 9.21 -7.70 -0.28
CA THR A 10 9.13 -7.52 1.18
C THR A 10 10.01 -6.36 1.64
N LYS A 11 11.25 -6.24 1.13
CA LYS A 11 12.13 -5.11 1.45
C LYS A 11 11.57 -3.77 0.96
N ALA A 12 11.05 -3.72 -0.26
CA ALA A 12 10.45 -2.51 -0.82
C ALA A 12 9.26 -2.03 0.02
N ALA A 13 8.40 -2.96 0.41
CA ALA A 13 7.24 -2.67 1.22
C ALA A 13 7.62 -2.24 2.65
N TRP A 14 8.60 -2.89 3.28
CA TRP A 14 9.09 -2.49 4.59
C TRP A 14 9.63 -1.05 4.58
N LEU A 15 10.44 -0.70 3.57
CA LEU A 15 10.95 0.66 3.43
C LEU A 15 9.83 1.69 3.23
N SER A 16 8.79 1.35 2.48
CA SER A 16 7.67 2.26 2.24
C SER A 16 6.79 2.46 3.47
N TYR A 17 6.35 1.38 4.12
CA TYR A 17 5.35 1.44 5.19
C TYR A 17 5.96 1.73 6.56
N ILE A 18 7.08 1.07 6.89
CA ILE A 18 7.72 1.20 8.21
C ILE A 18 8.86 2.22 8.15
N GLY A 19 9.62 2.22 7.06
CA GLY A 19 10.72 3.17 6.87
C GLY A 19 10.29 4.59 6.50
N GLY A 20 9.01 4.82 6.18
CA GLY A 20 8.50 6.13 5.76
C GLY A 20 9.12 6.68 4.47
N TYR A 21 9.78 5.83 3.68
CA TYR A 21 10.42 6.26 2.44
C TYR A 21 9.40 6.41 1.31
N THR A 22 9.53 7.48 0.54
CA THR A 22 8.79 7.64 -0.72
C THR A 22 9.20 6.55 -1.72
N GLN A 23 8.31 6.24 -2.66
CA GLN A 23 8.57 5.25 -3.72
C GLN A 23 9.87 5.54 -4.50
N SER A 24 10.19 6.81 -4.76
CA SER A 24 11.44 7.22 -5.40
C SER A 24 12.68 7.00 -4.53
N GLN A 25 12.56 7.17 -3.20
CA GLN A 25 13.66 6.87 -2.26
C GLN A 25 13.87 5.37 -2.11
N VAL A 26 12.78 4.58 -2.07
CA VAL A 26 12.85 3.10 -2.10
C VAL A 26 13.56 2.62 -3.36
N ALA A 27 13.19 3.19 -4.52
CA ALA A 27 13.80 2.86 -5.80
C ALA A 27 15.32 3.14 -5.81
N LYS A 28 15.73 4.31 -5.33
CA LYS A 28 17.15 4.67 -5.18
C LYS A 28 17.91 3.69 -4.27
N ARG A 29 17.32 3.32 -3.13
CA ARG A 29 17.95 2.39 -2.16
C ARG A 29 18.08 0.97 -2.69
N LEU A 30 17.09 0.50 -3.43
CA LEU A 30 17.08 -0.83 -4.03
C LEU A 30 17.80 -0.88 -5.39
N ASN A 31 18.33 0.25 -5.87
CA ASN A 31 18.95 0.40 -7.18
C ASN A 31 18.06 -0.10 -8.33
N ILE A 32 16.79 0.31 -8.31
CA ILE A 32 15.77 -0.04 -9.31
C ILE A 32 15.03 1.23 -9.76
N SER A 33 14.22 1.12 -10.82
CA SER A 33 13.35 2.21 -11.25
C SER A 33 12.17 2.41 -10.29
N THR A 34 11.64 3.63 -10.22
CA THR A 34 10.44 3.97 -9.41
C THR A 34 9.24 3.09 -9.79
N ALA A 35 9.02 2.85 -11.08
CA ALA A 35 7.96 1.96 -11.55
C ALA A 35 8.12 0.51 -11.06
N LYS A 36 9.36 0.02 -10.95
CA LYS A 36 9.65 -1.31 -10.42
C LYS A 36 9.47 -1.36 -8.90
N ALA A 37 9.86 -0.31 -8.17
CA ALA A 37 9.59 -0.20 -6.74
C ALA A 37 8.08 -0.25 -6.45
N ASN A 38 7.26 0.48 -7.22
CA ASN A 38 5.81 0.45 -7.08
C ASN A 38 5.23 -0.94 -7.33
N ARG A 39 5.64 -1.59 -8.43
CA ARG A 39 5.23 -2.97 -8.71
C ARG A 39 5.62 -3.93 -7.59
N LEU A 40 6.79 -3.79 -7.00
CA LEU A 40 7.26 -4.65 -5.91
C LEU A 40 6.45 -4.42 -4.62
N ILE A 41 6.11 -3.18 -4.29
CA ILE A 41 5.26 -2.86 -3.14
C ILE A 41 3.85 -3.44 -3.34
N SER A 42 3.26 -3.25 -4.52
CA SER A 42 1.97 -3.88 -4.88
C SER A 42 2.05 -5.40 -4.81
N LEU A 43 3.12 -6.00 -5.35
CA LEU A 43 3.32 -7.45 -5.31
C LEU A 43 3.41 -7.99 -3.88
N ALA A 44 4.03 -7.24 -2.95
CA ALA A 44 4.06 -7.62 -1.55
C ALA A 44 2.68 -7.59 -0.90
N HIS A 45 1.85 -6.61 -1.27
CA HIS A 45 0.46 -6.52 -0.83
C HIS A 45 -0.39 -7.66 -1.41
N ASP A 46 -0.32 -7.89 -2.72
CA ASP A 46 -1.10 -8.92 -3.43
C ASP A 46 -0.78 -10.34 -2.97
N ASN A 47 0.46 -10.59 -2.52
CA ASN A 47 0.89 -11.88 -1.98
C ASN A 47 0.70 -11.99 -0.45
N ASN A 48 -0.06 -11.09 0.18
CA ASN A 48 -0.30 -11.07 1.63
C ASN A 48 0.99 -11.06 2.48
N LEU A 49 2.10 -10.54 1.93
CA LEU A 49 3.38 -10.42 2.65
C LEU A 49 3.37 -9.24 3.64
N VAL A 50 2.39 -8.35 3.51
CA VAL A 50 2.20 -7.18 4.37
C VAL A 50 0.75 -7.15 4.83
N LYS A 51 0.54 -6.97 6.13
CA LYS A 51 -0.76 -6.69 6.72
C LYS A 51 -0.69 -5.33 7.39
N ILE A 52 -1.52 -4.39 6.94
CA ILE A 52 -1.60 -3.04 7.49
C ILE A 52 -2.87 -2.99 8.32
N PHE A 53 -2.73 -2.68 9.61
CA PHE A 53 -3.84 -2.43 10.51
C PHE A 53 -3.84 -0.94 10.84
N VAL A 54 -5.00 -0.31 10.69
CA VAL A 54 -5.21 1.10 11.00
C VAL A 54 -6.24 1.14 12.12
N GLU A 55 -5.84 1.69 13.27
CA GLU A 55 -6.71 1.87 14.43
C GLU A 55 -7.08 3.35 14.58
N GLY A 56 -8.34 3.63 14.89
CA GLY A 56 -8.84 4.99 15.16
C GLY A 56 -10.36 5.11 15.00
N ASP A 57 -10.97 6.01 15.77
CA ASP A 57 -12.43 6.24 15.77
C ASP A 57 -12.96 6.63 14.39
N THR A 58 -12.15 7.32 13.58
CA THR A 58 -12.49 7.75 12.22
C THR A 58 -12.42 6.62 11.18
N VAL A 59 -11.85 5.46 11.51
CA VAL A 59 -11.74 4.34 10.57
C VAL A 59 -13.14 3.81 10.21
N GLU A 60 -14.07 3.82 11.15
CA GLU A 60 -15.48 3.47 10.89
C GLU A 60 -16.13 4.45 9.92
N CYS A 61 -15.88 5.75 10.06
CA CYS A 61 -16.37 6.78 9.13
C CYS A 61 -15.82 6.55 7.72
N VAL A 62 -14.52 6.30 7.57
CA VAL A 62 -13.88 6.04 6.26
C VAL A 62 -14.41 4.75 5.63
N ALA A 63 -14.61 3.70 6.43
CA ALA A 63 -15.22 2.46 5.95
C ALA A 63 -16.66 2.70 5.47
N LEU A 64 -17.44 3.50 6.20
CA LEU A 64 -18.81 3.84 5.84
C LEU A 64 -18.88 4.73 4.59
N GLU A 65 -17.97 5.71 4.45
CA GLU A 65 -17.82 6.53 3.25
C GLU A 65 -17.62 5.65 2.01
N GLU A 66 -16.70 4.68 2.08
CA GLU A 66 -16.41 3.80 0.96
C GLU A 66 -17.61 2.89 0.63
N GLN A 67 -18.33 2.39 1.65
CA GLN A 67 -19.56 1.62 1.44
C GLN A 67 -20.65 2.45 0.74
N ILE A 68 -20.88 3.69 1.16
CA ILE A 68 -21.87 4.59 0.55
C ILE A 68 -21.43 4.93 -0.88
N ARG A 69 -20.15 5.26 -1.08
CA ARG A 69 -19.58 5.58 -2.39
C ARG A 69 -19.81 4.44 -3.38
N GLN A 70 -19.53 3.21 -2.97
CA GLN A 70 -19.73 2.02 -3.80
C GLN A 70 -21.22 1.74 -4.06
N LYS A 71 -22.05 1.80 -3.01
CA LYS A 71 -23.49 1.50 -3.11
C LYS A 71 -24.25 2.47 -4.02
N PHE A 72 -23.88 3.74 -4.02
CA PHE A 72 -24.56 4.79 -4.78
C PHE A 72 -23.75 5.30 -5.99
N ALA A 73 -22.62 4.64 -6.32
CA ALA A 73 -21.71 5.01 -7.40
C ALA A 73 -21.31 6.50 -7.37
N LEU A 74 -21.06 7.04 -6.18
CA LEU A 74 -20.69 8.45 -6.00
C LEU A 74 -19.22 8.69 -6.36
N LYS A 75 -18.90 9.90 -6.82
CA LYS A 75 -17.50 10.31 -7.07
C LYS A 75 -16.75 10.53 -5.76
N SER A 76 -17.42 11.05 -4.74
CA SER A 76 -16.87 11.32 -3.41
C SER A 76 -18.00 11.31 -2.38
N CYS A 77 -17.70 10.87 -1.17
CA CYS A 77 -18.57 10.91 0.00
C CYS A 77 -17.71 11.23 1.21
N THR A 78 -18.25 11.97 2.18
CA THR A 78 -17.57 12.28 3.44
C THR A 78 -18.58 12.11 4.58
N VAL A 79 -18.19 11.38 5.62
CA VAL A 79 -18.94 11.13 6.84
C VAL A 79 -18.17 11.79 7.97
N VAL A 80 -18.81 12.74 8.66
CA VAL A 80 -18.23 13.54 9.75
C VAL A 80 -18.93 13.27 11.08
#